data_AF-X1DC89-F1
#
_entry.id   AF-X1DC89-F1
#
_cell.length_a   1.000
_cell.length_b   1.000
_cell.length_c   1.000
_cell.angle_alpha   90.00
_cell.angle_beta   90.00
_cell.angle_gamma   90.00
#
_symmetry.space_group_name_H-M   'P 1'
#
loop_
_entity.id
_entity.type
_entity.pdbx_description
1 polymer ?
#
loop_
_entity_poly.entity_id
_entity_poly.type
_entity_poly.pdbx_seq_one_letter_code
_entity_poly.pdbx_strand_id
1 'polypeptide(L)'
;MTTTEELQLKITALSLQAEKYENDQTALANELAQAKQDLAEVNKPIISQEHYNILCDNIADKINEFDFDDANNFDIDFCIDYDSRIAVENMSFQNTDEIQRLVEEAIEQTFKTIE
;
A
#
# COMPACT_ATOMS: atom_id res chain seq x y z
N MET A 1 13.75 3.53 58.49
CA MET A 1 13.47 4.11 57.17
C MET A 1 12.74 5.42 57.40
N THR A 2 13.16 6.48 56.72
CA THR A 2 12.46 7.78 56.77
C THR A 2 11.28 7.76 55.80
N THR A 3 10.24 8.56 56.07
CA THR A 3 9.04 8.66 55.22
C THR A 3 9.39 9.01 53.76
N THR A 4 10.52 9.69 53.55
CA THR A 4 11.06 10.03 52.22
C THR A 4 11.57 8.80 51.46
N GLU A 5 12.28 7.88 52.12
CA GLU A 5 12.79 6.65 51.48
C GLU A 5 11.64 5.72 51.05
N GLU A 6 10.59 5.63 51.87
CA GLU A 6 9.39 4.85 51.55
C GLU A 6 8.63 5.42 50.34
N LEU A 7 8.53 6.75 50.24
CA LEU A 7 7.94 7.41 49.08
C LEU A 7 8.78 7.21 47.82
N GLN A 8 10.11 7.27 47.92
CA GLN A 8 11.01 7.02 46.79
C GLN A 8 10.86 5.59 46.26
N LEU A 9 10.82 4.59 47.15
CA LEU A 9 10.58 3.19 46.79
C LEU A 9 9.23 3.00 46.10
N LYS A 10 8.19 3.66 46.59
CA LYS A 10 6.85 3.62 45.99
C LYS A 10 6.81 4.24 44.60
N ILE A 11 7.48 5.38 44.39
CA ILE A 11 7.59 6.03 43.07
C ILE A 11 8.29 5.11 42.07
N THR A 12 9.42 4.50 42.46
CA THR A 12 10.16 3.56 41.60
C THR A 12 9.29 2.37 41.23
N ALA A 13 8.60 1.76 42.20
CA ALA A 13 7.73 0.62 41.95
C ALA A 13 6.57 0.95 41.00
N LEU A 14 5.92 2.11 41.19
CA LEU A 14 4.84 2.56 40.31
C LEU A 14 5.33 2.91 38.91
N SER A 15 6.52 3.49 38.78
CA SER A 15 7.12 3.83 37.48
C SER A 15 7.44 2.57 36.66
N LEU A 16 8.04 1.56 37.29
CA LEU A 16 8.29 0.26 36.66
C LEU A 16 6.99 -0.44 36.23
N GLN A 17 5.95 -0.32 37.04
CA GLN A 17 4.65 -0.91 36.72
C GLN A 17 3.98 -0.19 35.54
N ALA A 18 4.06 1.14 35.47
CA ALA A 18 3.55 1.92 34.35
C ALA A 18 4.28 1.58 33.04
N GLU A 19 5.61 1.51 33.08
CA GLU A 19 6.44 1.11 31.93
C GLU A 19 6.07 -0.31 31.45
N LYS A 20 5.87 -1.25 32.38
CA LYS A 20 5.41 -2.59 32.02
C LYS A 20 4.05 -2.56 31.32
N TYR A 21 3.07 -1.82 31.86
CA TYR A 21 1.75 -1.74 31.24
C TYR A 21 1.78 -1.08 29.86
N GLU A 22 2.61 -0.07 29.66
CA GLU A 22 2.80 0.57 28.37
C GLU A 22 3.40 -0.39 27.33
N ASN A 23 4.40 -1.18 27.74
CA ASN A 23 4.99 -2.22 26.90
C ASN A 23 3.97 -3.32 26.57
N ASP A 24 3.22 -3.80 27.57
CA ASP A 24 2.17 -4.81 27.40
C ASP A 24 1.06 -4.29 26.47
N GLN A 25 0.65 -3.02 26.61
CA GLN A 25 -0.35 -2.38 25.75
C GLN A 25 0.14 -2.29 24.30
N THR A 26 1.41 -1.91 24.11
CA THR A 26 2.01 -1.83 22.78
C THR A 26 2.11 -3.20 22.13
N ALA A 27 2.53 -4.23 22.89
CA ALA A 27 2.57 -5.61 22.42
C ALA A 27 1.17 -6.11 22.00
N LEU A 28 0.16 -5.90 22.84
CA LEU A 28 -1.23 -6.25 22.54
C LEU A 28 -1.78 -5.52 21.30
N ALA A 29 -1.43 -4.24 21.13
CA ALA A 29 -1.84 -3.47 19.96
C ALA A 29 -1.23 -4.03 18.67
N ASN A 30 0.05 -4.41 18.71
CA ASN A 30 0.73 -5.05 17.58
C ASN A 30 0.15 -6.44 17.27
N GLU A 31 -0.09 -7.26 18.29
CA GLU A 31 -0.74 -8.57 18.13
C GLU A 31 -2.15 -8.43 17.53
N LEU A 32 -2.93 -7.45 17.99
CA LEU A 32 -4.25 -7.16 17.44
C LEU A 32 -4.16 -6.72 15.96
N ALA A 33 -3.18 -5.89 15.61
CA ALA A 33 -2.97 -5.46 14.23
C ALA A 33 -2.59 -6.65 13.34
N GLN A 34 -1.70 -7.53 13.81
CA GLN A 34 -1.32 -8.74 13.10
C GLN A 34 -2.51 -9.69 12.94
N ALA A 35 -3.26 -9.96 14.01
CA ALA A 35 -4.44 -10.83 13.94
C ALA A 35 -5.51 -10.30 12.96
N LYS A 36 -5.65 -8.97 12.83
CA LYS A 36 -6.51 -8.35 11.82
C LYS A 36 -5.98 -8.57 10.40
N GLN A 37 -4.67 -8.46 10.19
CA GLN A 37 -4.05 -8.74 8.89
C GLN A 37 -4.17 -10.22 8.52
N ASP A 38 -3.90 -11.12 9.45
CA ASP A 38 -4.03 -12.57 9.24
C ASP A 38 -5.47 -12.94 8.91
N LEU A 39 -6.44 -12.36 9.62
CA LEU A 39 -7.87 -12.56 9.32
C LEU A 39 -8.23 -12.04 7.93
N ALA A 40 -7.66 -10.92 7.49
CA ALA A 40 -7.87 -10.42 6.13
C ALA A 40 -7.27 -11.36 5.09
N GLU A 41 -6.08 -11.91 5.34
CA GLU A 41 -5.41 -12.88 4.46
C GLU A 41 -6.23 -14.17 4.29
N VAL A 42 -6.71 -14.74 5.40
CA VAL A 42 -7.52 -15.97 5.40
C VAL A 42 -8.84 -15.79 4.66
N ASN A 43 -9.40 -14.57 4.70
CA ASN A 43 -10.67 -14.25 4.04
C ASN A 43 -10.50 -13.81 2.57
N LYS A 44 -9.27 -13.79 2.03
CA LYS A 44 -9.09 -13.50 0.60
C LYS A 44 -9.76 -14.57 -0.26
N PRO A 45 -10.36 -14.20 -1.41
CA PRO A 45 -10.86 -15.17 -2.38
C PRO A 45 -9.74 -16.12 -2.84
N ILE A 46 -10.07 -17.41 -2.95
CA ILE A 46 -9.12 -18.43 -3.40
C ILE A 46 -9.20 -18.57 -4.92
N ILE A 47 -8.04 -18.51 -5.57
CA ILE A 47 -7.84 -18.71 -7.01
C ILE A 47 -6.80 -19.84 -7.20
N SER A 48 -6.97 -20.68 -8.21
CA SER A 48 -5.95 -21.70 -8.53
C SER A 48 -4.73 -21.03 -9.16
N GLN A 49 -3.54 -21.61 -8.97
CA GLN A 49 -2.31 -21.08 -9.58
C GLN A 49 -2.41 -20.98 -11.11
N GLU A 50 -3.10 -21.94 -11.74
CA GLU A 50 -3.35 -21.94 -13.18
C GLU A 50 -4.19 -20.73 -13.60
N HIS A 51 -5.32 -20.48 -12.93
CA HIS A 51 -6.15 -19.31 -13.24
C HIS A 51 -5.44 -17.99 -12.91
N TYR A 52 -4.58 -17.96 -11.88
CA TYR A 52 -3.75 -16.80 -11.58
C TYR A 52 -2.77 -16.49 -12.71
N ASN A 53 -2.08 -17.51 -13.24
CA ASN A 53 -1.14 -17.32 -14.35
C ASN A 53 -1.88 -16.82 -15.60
N ILE A 54 -3.02 -17.42 -15.93
CA ILE A 54 -3.86 -16.98 -17.06
C ILE A 54 -4.29 -15.52 -16.88
N LEU A 55 -4.71 -15.12 -15.67
CA LEU A 55 -5.06 -13.73 -15.38
C LEU A 55 -3.88 -12.80 -15.60
N CYS A 56 -2.70 -13.14 -15.08
CA CYS A 56 -1.50 -12.31 -15.22
C CYS A 56 -1.09 -12.16 -16.69
N ASP A 57 -1.14 -13.25 -17.46
CA ASP A 57 -0.82 -13.23 -18.89
C ASP A 57 -1.81 -12.32 -19.65
N ASN A 58 -3.12 -12.47 -19.39
CA ASN A 58 -4.15 -11.63 -20.01
C ASN A 58 -4.01 -10.14 -19.64
N ILE A 59 -3.68 -9.83 -18.38
CA ILE A 59 -3.42 -8.46 -17.94
C ILE A 59 -2.19 -7.89 -18.67
N ALA A 60 -1.12 -8.66 -18.76
CA ALA A 60 0.11 -8.22 -19.44
C ALA A 60 -0.15 -7.96 -20.93
N ASP A 61 -0.85 -8.87 -21.61
CA ASP A 61 -1.23 -8.71 -23.00
C ASP A 61 -2.07 -7.44 -23.20
N LYS A 62 -3.07 -7.21 -22.34
CA LYS A 62 -3.91 -6.00 -22.39
C LYS A 62 -3.15 -4.72 -22.15
N ILE A 63 -2.25 -4.68 -21.16
CA ILE A 63 -1.41 -3.50 -20.91
C ILE A 63 -0.47 -3.24 -22.08
N ASN A 64 0.05 -4.27 -22.74
CA ASN A 64 0.90 -4.12 -23.92
C ASN A 64 0.16 -3.57 -25.15
N GLU A 65 -1.18 -3.64 -25.18
CA GLU A 65 -1.98 -2.96 -26.21
C GLU A 65 -2.01 -1.43 -26.01
N PHE A 66 -1.68 -0.93 -24.82
CA PHE A 66 -1.64 0.51 -24.54
C PHE A 66 -0.39 1.16 -25.16
N ASP A 67 -0.59 2.27 -25.86
CA ASP A 67 0.50 3.04 -26.46
C ASP A 67 1.15 3.98 -25.44
N PHE A 68 2.22 3.52 -24.80
CA PHE A 68 3.00 4.33 -23.87
C PHE A 68 3.88 5.39 -24.55
N ASP A 69 4.04 5.33 -25.86
CA ASP A 69 4.84 6.29 -26.62
C ASP A 69 4.01 7.49 -27.11
N ASP A 70 2.67 7.42 -27.02
CA ASP A 70 1.80 8.56 -27.33
C ASP A 70 1.95 9.66 -26.28
N ALA A 71 2.60 10.77 -26.69
CA ALA A 71 2.79 11.95 -25.87
C ALA A 71 1.48 12.57 -25.37
N ASN A 72 0.33 12.33 -26.03
CA ASN A 72 -0.97 12.82 -25.55
C ASN A 72 -1.43 12.13 -24.26
N ASN A 73 -0.83 11.01 -23.89
CA ASN A 73 -1.09 10.35 -22.59
C ASN A 73 -0.39 11.05 -21.43
N PHE A 74 0.47 12.04 -21.70
CA PHE A 74 1.24 12.76 -20.71
C PHE A 74 0.95 14.26 -20.77
N ASP A 75 0.72 14.86 -19.62
CA ASP A 75 0.77 16.30 -19.48
C ASP A 75 2.21 16.71 -19.20
N ILE A 76 2.78 17.53 -20.09
CA ILE A 76 4.19 17.92 -20.07
C ILE A 76 4.30 19.44 -20.00
N ASP A 77 4.79 19.93 -18.87
CA ASP A 77 5.08 21.35 -18.66
C ASP A 77 6.53 21.64 -19.04
N PHE A 78 6.73 22.69 -19.83
CA PHE A 78 8.06 23.13 -20.26
C PHE A 78 8.44 24.47 -19.64
N CYS A 79 9.71 24.60 -19.26
CA CYS A 79 10.30 25.87 -18.82
C CYS A 79 11.56 26.19 -19.62
N ILE A 80 12.03 27.44 -19.52
CA ILE A 80 13.33 27.84 -20.05
C ILE A 80 14.33 27.82 -18.89
N ASP A 81 15.40 27.04 -19.04
CA ASP A 81 16.45 26.97 -18.04
C ASP A 81 17.40 28.18 -18.08
N TYR A 82 18.36 28.21 -17.15
CA TYR A 82 19.34 29.30 -17.06
C TYR A 82 20.23 29.45 -18.30
N ASP A 83 20.44 28.37 -19.07
CA ASP A 83 21.22 28.35 -20.31
C ASP A 83 20.36 28.69 -21.54
N SER A 84 19.14 29.19 -21.33
CA SER A 84 18.16 29.49 -22.38
C SER A 84 17.75 28.26 -23.21
N ARG A 85 17.77 27.08 -22.60
CA ARG A 85 17.30 25.82 -23.22
C ARG A 85 15.91 25.48 -22.73
N ILE A 86 15.14 24.81 -23.58
CA ILE A 86 13.85 24.24 -23.18
C ILE A 86 14.14 23.02 -22.30
N ALA A 87 13.59 23.02 -21.10
CA ALA A 87 13.63 21.91 -20.16
C ALA A 87 12.21 21.45 -19.83
N VAL A 88 12.06 20.16 -19.51
CA VAL A 88 10.81 19.63 -18.94
C VAL A 88 10.80 19.97 -17.46
N GLU A 89 9.81 20.73 -17.03
CA GLU A 89 9.61 21.11 -15.63
C GLU A 89 8.81 20.03 -14.89
N ASN A 90 7.79 19.49 -15.55
CA ASN A 90 6.92 18.45 -15.01
C ASN A 90 6.42 17.54 -16.13
N MET A 91 6.26 16.25 -15.83
CA MET A 91 5.66 15.27 -16.73
C MET A 91 4.80 14.33 -15.90
N SER A 92 3.52 14.25 -16.22
CA SER A 92 2.55 13.43 -15.49
C SER A 92 1.67 12.63 -16.43
N PHE A 93 1.53 11.33 -16.17
CA PHE A 93 0.66 10.45 -16.94
C PHE A 93 -0.80 10.73 -16.58
N GLN A 94 -1.64 10.94 -17.60
CA GLN A 94 -3.03 11.35 -17.43
C GLN A 94 -4.04 10.23 -17.72
N ASN A 95 -3.62 9.12 -18.30
CA ASN A 95 -4.55 8.12 -18.84
C ASN A 95 -4.65 6.85 -17.97
N THR A 96 -4.63 7.01 -16.64
CA THR A 96 -4.75 5.88 -15.69
C THR A 96 -6.10 5.16 -15.82
N ASP A 97 -7.15 5.89 -16.15
CA ASP A 97 -8.50 5.31 -16.35
C ASP A 97 -8.52 4.27 -17.49
N GLU A 98 -7.75 4.50 -18.55
CA GLU A 98 -7.65 3.56 -19.66
C GLU A 98 -6.87 2.29 -19.27
N ILE A 99 -5.79 2.43 -18.49
CA ILE A 99 -5.07 1.28 -17.94
C ILE A 99 -6.00 0.47 -17.02
N GLN A 100 -6.80 1.14 -16.18
CA GLN A 100 -7.78 0.46 -15.34
C GLN A 100 -8.78 -0.34 -16.19
N ARG A 101 -9.34 0.26 -17.25
CA ARG A 101 -10.26 -0.41 -18.17
C ARG A 101 -9.64 -1.66 -18.80
N LEU A 102 -8.39 -1.58 -19.26
CA LEU A 102 -7.67 -2.72 -19.84
C LEU A 102 -7.49 -3.87 -18.84
N VAL A 103 -7.22 -3.55 -17.57
CA VAL A 103 -7.12 -4.55 -16.50
C VAL A 103 -8.48 -5.17 -16.19
N GLU A 104 -9.56 -4.37 -16.13
CA GLU A 104 -10.92 -4.87 -15.94
C GLU A 104 -11.34 -5.82 -17.07
N GLU A 105 -11.06 -5.47 -18.33
CA GLU A 105 -11.29 -6.33 -19.48
C GLU A 105 -10.53 -7.67 -19.36
N ALA A 106 -9.27 -7.65 -18.91
CA ALA A 106 -8.49 -8.87 -18.67
C ALA A 106 -9.11 -9.76 -17.58
N ILE A 107 -9.65 -9.15 -16.53
CA ILE A 107 -10.34 -9.86 -15.45
C ILE A 107 -11.62 -10.50 -15.98
N GLU A 108 -12.45 -9.76 -16.73
CA GLU A 108 -13.69 -10.28 -17.33
C GLU A 108 -13.45 -11.38 -18.36
N GLN A 109 -12.32 -11.34 -19.07
CA GLN A 109 -11.92 -12.42 -19.99
C GLN A 109 -11.50 -13.68 -19.24
N THR A 110 -10.89 -13.54 -18.06
CA THR A 110 -10.43 -14.68 -17.26
C THR A 110 -11.54 -15.27 -16.38
N PHE A 111 -12.38 -14.42 -15.79
CA PHE A 111 -13.39 -14.78 -14.80
C PHE A 111 -14.78 -14.37 -15.22
N LYS A 112 -15.76 -15.24 -14.96
CA LYS A 112 -17.16 -14.88 -15.03
C LYS A 112 -17.54 -14.05 -13.81
N THR A 113 -18.09 -12.87 -14.02
CA THR A 113 -18.72 -12.06 -12.98
C THR A 113 -20.11 -12.60 -12.68
N ILE A 114 -20.45 -12.67 -11.39
CA ILE A 114 -21.81 -12.98 -10.90
C ILE A 114 -22.31 -11.73 -10.15
N GLU A 115 -23.57 -11.35 -10.37
CA GLU A 115 -24.23 -10.26 -9.63
C GLU A 115 -24.59 -10.65 -8.19
#